data_AF-A0A653VAN2-F1
#
_entry.id   AF-A0A653VAN2-F1
#
_cell.length_a   1.000
_cell.length_b   1.000
_cell.length_c   1.000
_cell.angle_alpha   90.00
_cell.angle_beta   90.00
_cell.angle_gamma   90.00
#
_symmetry.space_group_name_H-M   'P 1'
#
loop_
_entity.id
_entity.type
_entity.pdbx_description
1 polymer ?
#
loop_
_entity_poly.entity_id
_entity_poly.type
_entity_poly.pdbx_seq_one_letter_code
_entity_poly.pdbx_strand_id
1 'polypeptide(L)'
;MIDPIPLEDLALLDVLQQISEARDPTPVETEMTRRLREGALVEEAEGDVRLTHAGIALCKSLQLRVAADKLANEIIEKRGSAPDAVRPLPGEQPLVEPPAMP
;
A
#
# COMPACT_ATOMS: atom_id res chain seq x y z
N MET A 1 13.30 3.34 0.28
CA MET A 1 12.30 3.37 -0.81
C MET A 1 10.99 2.96 -0.19
N ILE A 2 9.98 3.83 -0.21
CA ILE A 2 8.60 3.42 0.03
C ILE A 2 8.19 2.73 -1.26
N ASP A 3 7.88 1.44 -1.17
CA ASP A 3 7.41 0.66 -2.30
C ASP A 3 5.90 0.91 -2.38
N PRO A 4 5.42 1.74 -3.33
CA PRO A 4 4.00 2.00 -3.45
C PRO A 4 3.27 0.69 -3.75
N ILE A 5 2.13 0.46 -3.12
CA ILE A 5 1.30 -0.71 -3.43
C ILE A 5 1.06 -0.78 -4.96
N PRO A 6 1.38 -1.90 -5.62
CA PRO A 6 1.27 -1.98 -7.07
C PRO A 6 -0.20 -1.94 -7.49
N LEU A 7 -0.44 -1.40 -8.70
CA LEU A 7 -1.80 -1.23 -9.25
C LEU A 7 -2.58 -2.56 -9.30
N GLU A 8 -1.86 -3.66 -9.51
CA GLU A 8 -2.41 -5.00 -9.58
C GLU A 8 -2.96 -5.47 -8.22
N ASP A 9 -2.29 -5.14 -7.10
CA ASP A 9 -2.78 -5.41 -5.75
C ASP A 9 -4.00 -4.55 -5.40
N LEU A 10 -4.08 -3.32 -5.92
CA LEU A 10 -5.26 -2.45 -5.77
C LEU A 10 -6.47 -3.01 -6.54
N ALA A 11 -6.26 -3.42 -7.79
CA ALA A 11 -7.30 -4.05 -8.60
C ALA A 11 -7.79 -5.37 -7.96
N LEU A 12 -6.86 -6.16 -7.42
CA LEU A 12 -7.18 -7.38 -6.68
C LEU A 12 -8.04 -7.08 -5.44
N LEU A 13 -7.67 -6.07 -4.66
CA LEU A 13 -8.44 -5.65 -3.49
C LEU A 13 -9.85 -5.19 -3.85
N ASP A 14 -10.02 -4.46 -4.95
CA ASP A 14 -11.32 -4.00 -5.44
C ASP A 14 -12.26 -5.18 -5.76
N VAL A 15 -11.76 -6.17 -6.51
CA VAL A 15 -12.50 -7.39 -6.83
C VAL A 15 -12.87 -8.18 -5.57
N LEU A 16 -11.91 -8.36 -4.65
CA LEU A 16 -12.18 -9.07 -3.40
C LEU A 16 -13.24 -8.36 -2.55
N GLN A 17 -13.23 -7.02 -2.48
CA GLN A 17 -14.24 -6.25 -1.77
C GLN A 17 -15.61 -6.37 -2.41
N GLN A 18 -15.69 -6.30 -3.75
CA GLN A 18 -16.95 -6.45 -4.47
C GLN A 18 -17.62 -7.81 -4.21
N ILE A 19 -16.84 -8.89 -4.23
CA ILE A 19 -17.29 -10.24 -3.88
C ILE A 19 -17.70 -10.30 -2.40
N SER A 20 -16.92 -9.67 -1.50
CA SER A 20 -17.24 -9.64 -0.07
C SER A 20 -18.55 -8.91 0.25
N GLU A 21 -18.89 -7.86 -0.50
CA GLU A 21 -20.09 -7.05 -0.31
C GLU A 21 -21.32 -7.65 -1.00
N ALA A 22 -21.18 -8.82 -1.66
CA ALA A 22 -22.20 -9.44 -2.51
C ALA A 22 -22.81 -8.45 -3.52
N ARG A 23 -22.04 -7.43 -3.90
CA ARG A 23 -22.44 -6.47 -4.90
C ARG A 23 -22.25 -7.18 -6.22
N ASP A 24 -23.32 -7.23 -7.04
CA ASP A 24 -23.29 -7.88 -8.36
C ASP A 24 -21.91 -7.66 -8.97
N PRO A 25 -21.15 -8.75 -9.25
CA PRO A 25 -19.88 -8.59 -9.87
C PRO A 25 -20.20 -7.85 -11.17
N THR A 26 -19.75 -6.59 -11.24
CA THR A 26 -19.63 -5.92 -12.52
C THR A 26 -18.88 -6.89 -13.42
N PRO A 27 -19.06 -6.84 -14.74
CA PRO A 27 -18.32 -7.70 -15.68
C PRO A 27 -16.79 -7.40 -15.69
N VAL A 28 -16.24 -6.96 -14.56
CA VAL A 28 -14.84 -6.98 -14.16
C VAL A 28 -14.32 -8.41 -14.29
N GLU A 29 -13.72 -8.59 -15.44
CA GLU A 29 -12.59 -9.46 -15.72
C GLU A 29 -12.77 -10.90 -15.23
N THR A 30 -13.50 -11.66 -16.05
CA THR A 30 -13.61 -13.11 -15.99
C THR A 30 -12.24 -13.78 -15.77
N GLU A 31 -11.17 -13.20 -16.32
CA GLU A 31 -9.78 -13.65 -16.11
C GLU A 31 -9.30 -13.47 -14.66
N MET A 32 -9.55 -12.31 -14.05
CA MET A 32 -9.17 -12.02 -12.66
C MET A 32 -9.92 -12.94 -11.69
N THR A 33 -11.22 -13.12 -11.92
CA THR A 33 -12.07 -14.06 -11.16
C THR A 33 -11.60 -15.51 -11.35
N ARG A 34 -11.21 -15.89 -12.57
CA ARG A 34 -10.63 -17.22 -12.84
C ARG A 34 -9.35 -17.43 -12.06
N ARG A 35 -8.43 -16.48 -12.08
CA ARG A 35 -7.17 -16.55 -11.31
C ARG A 35 -7.41 -16.62 -9.80
N LEU A 36 -8.38 -15.87 -9.28
CA LEU A 36 -8.79 -15.94 -7.88
C LEU A 36 -9.30 -17.33 -7.51
N ARG A 37 -10.08 -17.95 -8.40
CA ARG A 37 -10.60 -19.31 -8.21
C ARG A 37 -9.48 -20.35 -8.32
N GLU A 38 -8.58 -20.22 -9.29
CA GLU A 38 -7.38 -21.06 -9.43
C GLU A 38 -6.49 -20.95 -8.18
N GLY A 39 -6.44 -19.78 -7.55
CA GLY A 39 -5.75 -19.54 -6.29
C GLY A 39 -6.50 -19.94 -5.02
N ALA A 40 -7.69 -20.56 -5.12
CA ALA A 40 -8.57 -20.90 -4.00
C ALA A 40 -8.92 -19.73 -3.06
N LEU A 41 -8.92 -18.50 -3.59
CA LEU A 41 -9.29 -17.28 -2.87
C LEU A 41 -10.80 -17.03 -2.92
N VAL A 42 -11.48 -17.57 -3.94
CA VAL A 42 -12.94 -17.52 -4.10
C VAL A 42 -13.49 -18.91 -4.40
N GLU A 43 -14.72 -19.16 -3.97
CA GLU A 43 -15.49 -20.38 -4.19
C GLU A 43 -16.86 -20.04 -4.79
N GLU A 44 -17.37 -20.91 -5.66
CA GLU A 44 -18.74 -20.81 -6.17
C GLU A 44 -19.67 -21.55 -5.22
N ALA A 45 -20.57 -20.83 -4.55
CA ALA A 45 -21.57 -21.36 -3.63
C ALA A 45 -22.98 -20.99 -4.12
N GLU A 46 -23.79 -22.00 -4.44
CA GLU A 46 -25.20 -21.83 -4.84
C GLU A 46 -25.43 -20.92 -6.06
N GLY A 47 -24.46 -20.83 -6.97
CA GLY A 47 -24.53 -19.98 -8.15
C GLY A 47 -23.99 -18.56 -7.93
N ASP A 48 -23.50 -18.26 -6.72
CA ASP A 48 -22.86 -17.01 -6.35
C ASP A 48 -21.37 -17.21 -6.05
N VAL A 49 -20.55 -16.18 -6.30
CA VAL A 49 -19.13 -16.21 -5.96
C VAL A 49 -18.95 -15.67 -4.54
N ARG A 50 -18.27 -16.43 -3.68
CA ARG A 50 -17.97 -16.04 -2.30
C ARG A 50 -16.47 -16.11 -2.03
N LEU A 51 -15.99 -15.26 -1.12
CA LEU A 51 -14.61 -15.32 -0.66
C LEU A 51 -14.40 -16.54 0.24
N THR A 52 -13.30 -17.27 0.01
CA THR A 52 -12.83 -18.30 0.95
C THR A 52 -12.16 -17.65 2.17
N HIS A 53 -11.83 -18.44 3.19
CA HIS A 53 -11.05 -17.96 4.32
C HIS A 53 -9.71 -17.32 3.91
N ALA A 54 -9.06 -17.89 2.89
CA ALA A 54 -7.81 -17.35 2.33
C ALA A 54 -8.05 -16.01 1.62
N GLY A 55 -9.12 -15.89 0.84
CA GLY A 55 -9.54 -14.64 0.20
C GLY A 55 -9.82 -13.53 1.20
N ILE A 56 -10.53 -13.85 2.29
CA ILE A 56 -10.82 -12.90 3.38
C ILE A 56 -9.54 -12.42 4.06
N ALA A 57 -8.61 -13.32 4.36
CA ALA A 57 -7.33 -12.97 4.97
C ALA A 57 -6.49 -12.07 4.06
N LEU A 58 -6.45 -12.37 2.77
CA LEU A 58 -5.71 -11.59 1.78
C LEU A 58 -6.33 -10.21 1.56
N CYS A 59 -7.66 -10.13 1.49
CA CYS A 59 -8.40 -8.87 1.42
C CYS A 59 -8.03 -7.95 2.60
N LYS A 60 -8.08 -8.46 3.83
CA LYS A 60 -7.67 -7.69 5.03
C LYS A 60 -6.20 -7.27 4.99
N SER A 61 -5.31 -8.15 4.54
CA SER A 61 -3.89 -7.83 4.38
C SER A 61 -3.66 -6.68 3.40
N LEU A 62 -4.38 -6.69 2.27
CA LEU A 62 -4.30 -5.64 1.26
C LEU A 62 -4.87 -4.31 1.77
N GLN A 63 -6.01 -4.33 2.45
CA GLN A 63 -6.59 -3.12 3.08
C GLN A 63 -5.60 -2.44 4.02
N LEU A 64 -4.89 -3.22 4.84
CA LEU A 64 -3.87 -2.71 5.75
C LEU A 64 -2.69 -2.08 5.01
N ARG A 65 -2.22 -2.72 3.92
CA ARG A 65 -1.16 -2.18 3.06
C ARG A 65 -1.59 -0.85 2.45
N VAL A 66 -2.77 -0.80 1.81
CA VAL A 66 -3.31 0.45 1.23
C VAL A 66 -3.45 1.56 2.26
N ALA A 67 -3.92 1.26 3.46
CA ALA A 67 -4.03 2.24 4.54
C ALA A 67 -2.65 2.76 4.98
N ALA A 68 -1.66 1.87 5.10
CA ALA A 68 -0.28 2.25 5.41
C ALA A 68 0.36 3.08 4.31
N ASP A 69 0.16 2.72 3.04
CA ASP A 69 0.61 3.47 1.86
C ASP A 69 0.03 4.88 1.83
N LYS A 70 -1.28 5.05 2.09
CA LYS A 70 -1.90 6.37 2.19
C LYS A 70 -1.26 7.22 3.28
N LEU A 71 -1.09 6.67 4.48
CA LEU A 71 -0.44 7.37 5.59
C LEU A 71 1.01 7.73 5.27
N ALA A 72 1.74 6.82 4.62
CA ALA A 72 3.11 7.05 4.18
C ALA A 72 3.17 8.18 3.14
N ASN A 73 2.26 8.19 2.16
CA ASN A 73 2.16 9.26 1.17
C ASN A 73 1.83 10.60 1.83
N GLU A 74 0.87 10.67 2.76
CA GLU A 74 0.56 11.88 3.51
C GLU A 74 1.76 12.42 4.29
N ILE A 75 2.56 11.53 4.90
CA ILE A 75 3.79 11.90 5.61
C ILE A 75 4.83 12.46 4.62
N ILE A 76 4.99 11.84 3.45
CA ILE A 76 5.89 12.35 2.40
C ILE A 76 5.41 13.72 1.91
N GLU A 77 4.13 13.89 1.60
CA GLU A 77 3.56 15.17 1.14
C GLU A 77 3.74 16.28 2.18
N LYS A 78 3.51 15.97 3.47
CA LYS A 78 3.76 16.90 4.57
C LYS A 78 5.24 17.21 4.77
N ARG A 79 6.14 16.24 4.57
CA ARG A 79 7.60 16.44 4.67
C ARG A 79 8.20 17.12 3.45
N GLY A 80 7.62 16.95 2.26
CA GLY A 80 8.00 17.66 1.03
C GLY A 80 7.52 19.12 1.00
N SER A 81 6.48 19.45 1.78
CA SER A 81 6.05 20.84 2.03
C SER A 81 6.79 21.51 3.21
N ALA A 82 7.64 20.78 3.94
CA ALA A 82 8.69 21.43 4.70
C ALA A 82 9.85 21.63 3.71
N PRO A 83 10.16 22.86 3.27
CA PRO A 83 11.43 23.07 2.61
C PRO A 83 12.49 22.50 3.55
N ASP A 84 13.39 21.72 2.94
CA ASP A 84 14.66 21.28 3.47
C ASP A 84 15.27 22.41 4.31
N ALA A 85 14.93 22.41 5.59
CA ALA A 85 15.69 23.10 6.59
C ALA A 85 16.64 22.01 7.09
N VAL A 86 17.68 21.73 6.31
CA VAL A 86 19.00 21.59 6.91
C VAL A 86 19.24 22.89 7.66
N ARG A 87 18.67 22.96 8.85
CA ARG A 87 19.00 23.96 9.84
C ARG A 87 20.23 23.37 10.49
N PRO A 88 21.43 23.94 10.28
CA PRO A 88 22.59 23.52 11.04
C PRO A 88 22.18 23.56 12.51
N LEU A 89 22.44 22.48 13.23
CA LEU A 89 22.26 22.48 14.68
C LEU A 89 23.03 23.69 15.24
N PRO A 90 22.42 24.52 16.12
CA PRO A 90 23.12 25.65 16.70
C PRO A 90 24.22 25.10 17.61
N GLY A 91 25.43 24.93 17.05
CA GLY A 91 26.54 24.25 17.72
C GLY A 91 27.62 23.71 16.78
N GLU A 92 27.39 23.59 15.48
CA GLU A 92 28.43 23.18 14.53
C GLU A 92 29.37 24.37 14.25
N GLN A 93 30.29 24.62 15.20
CA GLN A 93 31.40 25.51 14.94
C GLN A 93 32.28 24.86 13.88
N PRO A 94 32.70 25.59 12.82
CA PRO A 94 33.75 25.08 11.95
C PRO A 94 34.97 24.82 12.83
N LEU A 95 35.46 23.58 12.78
CA LEU A 95 36.70 23.16 13.42
C LEU A 95 37.78 24.20 13.12
N VAL A 96 38.09 25.02 14.11
CA VAL A 96 39.17 26.00 14.03
C VAL A 96 40.45 25.22 13.78
N GLU A 97 41.03 25.39 12.58
CA GLU A 97 42.36 24.86 12.29
C GLU A 97 43.32 25.40 13.38
N PRO A 98 44.11 24.53 14.02
CA PRO A 98 45.02 24.96 15.06
C PRO A 98 46.03 25.95 14.46
N PRO A 99 46.36 27.05 15.17
CA PRO A 99 47.32 28.02 14.66
C PRO A 99 48.67 27.32 14.48
N ALA A 100 49.17 27.34 13.24
CA ALA A 100 50.58 27.08 12.98
C ALA A 100 51.39 28.15 13.72
N MET A 101 52.16 27.71 14.71
CA MET A 101 53.14 28.51 15.43
C MET A 101 54.48 27.76 15.42
N PRO A 102 55.59 28.50 15.49
CA PRO A 102 56.11 29.47 14.53
C PRO A 102 57.12 28.86 13.54
#